data_AF-A0A932Q489-F1
#
_entry.id   AF-A0A932Q489-F1
#
_cell.length_a   1.000
_cell.length_b   1.000
_cell.length_c   1.000
_cell.angle_alpha   90.00
_cell.angle_beta   90.00
_cell.angle_gamma   90.00
#
_symmetry.space_group_name_H-M   'P 1'
#
loop_
_entity.id
_entity.type
_entity.pdbx_description
1 polymer ?
#
loop_
_entity_poly.entity_id
_entity_poly.type
_entity_poly.pdbx_seq_one_letter_code
_entity_poly.pdbx_strand_id
1 'polypeptide(L)'
;MRKIPATMATQRPDNASAPYWGSSPFISTLDEVEECYRVFSDLDCTEYMWDWEGKFVDEAVVDRLFNKHGDFFQKKQLGRDR
;
A
#
# COMPACT_ATOMS: atom_id res chain seq x y z
N MET A 1 -22.25 5.56 10.42
CA MET A 1 -22.39 5.21 8.99
C MET A 1 -20.98 5.03 8.44
N ARG A 2 -20.65 3.92 7.77
CA ARG A 2 -19.30 3.69 7.21
C ARG A 2 -19.05 4.71 6.09
N LYS A 3 -17.92 5.42 6.13
CA LYS A 3 -17.49 6.28 5.03
C LYS A 3 -16.90 5.41 3.92
N ILE A 4 -17.36 5.61 2.68
CA ILE A 4 -16.75 4.97 1.52
C ILE A 4 -15.53 5.82 1.11
N PRO A 5 -14.34 5.22 0.92
CA PRO A 5 -13.16 5.92 0.43
C PRO A 5 -13.43 6.66 -0.89
N ALA A 6 -12.87 7.85 -1.04
CA ALA A 6 -12.89 8.60 -2.31
C ALA A 6 -11.59 8.40 -3.11
N THR A 7 -10.58 7.80 -2.48
CA THR A 7 -9.23 7.62 -3.03
C THR A 7 -8.79 6.18 -2.83
N MET A 8 -8.37 5.53 -3.91
CA MET A 8 -7.85 4.17 -3.91
C MET A 8 -6.58 4.13 -4.75
N ALA A 9 -5.46 3.73 -4.16
CA ALA A 9 -4.24 3.41 -4.92
C ALA A 9 -4.29 1.97 -5.42
N THR A 10 -3.64 1.69 -6.55
CA THR A 10 -3.66 0.38 -7.20
C THR A 10 -2.29 -0.01 -7.71
N GLN A 11 -2.03 -1.31 -7.83
CA GLN A 11 -0.75 -1.86 -8.31
C GLN A 11 -0.69 -2.02 -9.83
N ARG A 12 -1.24 -1.04 -10.56
CA ARG A 12 -1.13 -1.04 -12.03
C ARG A 12 0.34 -0.82 -12.42
N PRO A 13 0.88 -1.57 -13.39
CA PRO A 13 2.26 -1.40 -13.86
C PRO A 13 2.34 -0.33 -14.96
N ASP A 14 1.76 0.86 -14.72
CA ASP A 14 1.69 1.97 -15.69
C ASP A 14 2.67 3.12 -15.39
N ASN A 15 3.52 2.99 -14.37
CA ASN A 15 4.51 4.02 -14.02
C ASN A 15 5.71 4.05 -14.98
N ALA A 16 6.16 5.26 -15.34
CA ALA A 16 7.31 5.46 -16.24
C ALA A 16 8.65 5.67 -15.51
N SER A 17 8.63 5.97 -14.22
CA SER A 17 9.81 6.35 -13.44
C SER A 17 9.73 5.81 -12.03
N ALA A 18 10.87 5.86 -11.31
CA ALA A 18 10.94 5.48 -9.91
C ALA A 18 9.98 6.32 -9.05
N PRO A 19 9.33 5.72 -8.04
CA PRO A 19 8.55 6.49 -7.08
C PRO A 19 9.46 7.35 -6.21
N TYR A 20 8.91 8.39 -5.57
CA TYR A 20 9.69 9.34 -4.74
C TYR A 20 10.41 8.70 -3.54
N TRP A 21 10.01 7.49 -3.14
CA TRP A 21 10.58 6.75 -2.02
C TRP A 21 11.56 5.65 -2.46
N GLY A 22 11.85 5.53 -3.76
CA GLY A 22 12.73 4.50 -4.32
C GLY A 22 13.63 5.02 -5.45
N SER A 23 14.59 4.20 -5.86
CA SER A 23 15.53 4.52 -6.95
C SER A 23 15.29 3.71 -8.23
N SER A 24 14.31 2.80 -8.22
CA SER A 24 13.98 1.89 -9.33
C SER A 24 12.54 2.13 -9.79
N PRO A 25 12.25 2.15 -11.11
CA PRO A 25 10.87 2.16 -11.62
C PRO A 25 10.16 0.83 -11.39
N PHE A 26 10.91 -0.27 -11.28
CA PHE A 26 10.35 -1.56 -10.90
C PHE A 26 10.11 -1.61 -9.40
N ILE A 27 8.86 -1.84 -9.01
CA ILE A 27 8.40 -2.06 -7.64
C ILE A 27 8.24 -3.56 -7.46
N SER A 28 9.09 -4.18 -6.64
CA SER A 28 9.01 -5.61 -6.38
C SER A 28 7.90 -5.94 -5.37
N THR A 29 7.47 -7.20 -5.30
CA THR A 29 6.48 -7.67 -4.33
C THR A 29 6.83 -7.31 -2.87
N LEU A 30 8.12 -7.20 -2.54
CA LEU A 30 8.57 -6.78 -1.21
C LEU A 30 8.49 -5.27 -1.01
N ASP A 31 8.70 -4.49 -2.07
CA ASP A 31 8.60 -3.03 -2.04
C ASP A 31 7.15 -2.55 -1.89
N GLU A 32 6.18 -3.33 -2.37
CA GLU A 32 4.74 -3.04 -2.27
C GLU A 32 4.26 -2.85 -0.82
N VAL A 33 4.94 -3.46 0.15
CA VAL A 33 4.65 -3.25 1.57
C VAL A 33 5.01 -1.82 2.00
N GLU A 34 6.15 -1.31 1.54
CA GLU A 34 6.53 0.10 1.73
C GLU A 34 5.58 1.01 0.96
N GLU A 35 5.27 0.68 -0.29
CA GLU A 35 4.34 1.45 -1.12
C GLU A 35 2.99 1.64 -0.44
N CYS A 36 2.40 0.55 0.06
CA CYS A 36 1.13 0.58 0.77
C CYS A 36 1.19 1.53 1.98
N TYR A 37 2.25 1.45 2.78
CA TYR A 37 2.46 2.38 3.89
C TYR A 37 2.55 3.85 3.41
N ARG A 38 3.35 4.12 2.37
CA ARG A 38 3.55 5.47 1.80
C ARG A 38 2.27 6.07 1.23
N VAL A 39 1.43 5.24 0.60
CA VAL A 39 0.11 5.63 0.12
C VAL A 39 -0.76 6.15 1.27
N PHE A 40 -0.73 5.49 2.42
CA PHE A 40 -1.51 5.91 3.59
C PHE A 40 -0.87 7.05 4.40
N SER A 41 0.46 7.08 4.52
CA SER A 41 1.18 8.02 5.38
C SER A 41 1.47 9.35 4.69
N ASP A 42 1.86 9.31 3.42
CA ASP A 42 2.41 10.45 2.70
C ASP A 42 1.38 11.01 1.71
N LEU A 43 0.59 10.14 1.07
CA LEU A 43 -0.41 10.53 0.05
C LEU A 43 -1.84 10.67 0.58
N ASP A 44 -2.10 10.30 1.84
CA ASP A 44 -3.42 10.34 2.50
C ASP A 44 -4.55 9.63 1.71
N CYS A 45 -4.19 8.63 0.90
CA CYS A 45 -5.18 7.73 0.33
C CYS A 45 -5.86 6.93 1.45
N THR A 46 -7.08 6.48 1.18
CA THR A 46 -7.93 5.84 2.19
C THR A 46 -8.34 4.42 1.80
N GLU A 47 -7.76 3.91 0.72
CA GLU A 47 -7.91 2.55 0.25
C GLU A 47 -6.70 2.17 -0.60
N TYR A 48 -6.32 0.89 -0.53
CA TYR A 48 -5.25 0.33 -1.32
C TYR A 48 -5.73 -1.00 -1.90
N MET A 49 -5.76 -1.10 -3.22
CA MET A 49 -6.15 -2.31 -3.92
C MET A 49 -4.91 -3.18 -4.12
N TRP A 50 -4.94 -4.37 -3.51
CA TRP A 50 -3.92 -5.38 -3.75
C TRP A 50 -4.33 -6.27 -4.92
N ASP A 51 -3.55 -6.27 -6.01
CA ASP A 51 -3.83 -7.08 -7.19
C ASP A 51 -3.44 -8.55 -6.92
N TRP A 52 -4.42 -9.45 -6.92
CA TRP A 52 -4.23 -10.91 -6.83
C TRP A 52 -4.47 -11.63 -8.16
N GLU A 53 -4.84 -10.89 -9.20
CA GLU A 53 -5.19 -11.44 -10.51
C GLU A 53 -3.96 -11.54 -11.41
N GLY A 54 -3.20 -10.44 -11.52
CA GLY A 54 -2.22 -10.24 -12.59
C GLY A 54 -0.76 -10.44 -12.19
N LYS A 55 -0.46 -10.70 -10.91
CA LYS A 55 0.92 -10.73 -10.40
C LYS A 55 1.19 -11.86 -9.40
N PHE A 56 2.48 -12.10 -9.15
CA PHE A 56 2.94 -13.03 -8.13
C PHE A 56 2.92 -12.36 -6.75
N VAL A 57 1.78 -12.51 -6.05
CA VAL A 57 1.55 -11.92 -4.73
C VAL A 57 2.29 -12.70 -3.65
N ASP A 58 2.83 -11.96 -2.68
CA ASP A 58 3.25 -12.53 -1.40
C ASP A 58 2.01 -12.72 -0.52
N GLU A 59 1.66 -13.94 -0.12
CA GLU A 59 0.44 -14.19 0.66
C GLU A 59 0.44 -13.53 2.05
N ALA A 60 1.61 -13.16 2.58
CA ALA A 60 1.78 -12.57 3.90
C ALA A 60 1.72 -11.02 3.90
N VAL A 61 1.01 -10.39 2.95
CA VAL A 61 0.99 -8.92 2.79
C VAL A 61 0.64 -8.18 4.08
N VAL A 62 -0.40 -8.64 4.76
CA VAL A 62 -0.91 -7.98 5.98
C VAL A 62 0.09 -8.16 7.12
N ASP A 63 0.61 -9.38 7.29
CA ASP A 63 1.61 -9.65 8.32
C ASP A 63 2.86 -8.81 8.12
N ARG A 64 3.37 -8.67 6.90
CA ARG A 64 4.53 -7.83 6.61
C ARG A 64 4.25 -6.35 6.85
N LEU A 65 3.07 -5.87 6.46
CA LEU A 65 2.66 -4.49 6.67
C LEU A 65 2.63 -4.13 8.16
N PHE A 66 2.03 -4.98 8.99
CA PHE A 66 1.95 -4.74 10.43
C PHE A 66 3.28 -5.00 11.15
N ASN A 67 4.11 -5.93 10.70
CA ASN A 67 5.45 -6.11 11.26
C ASN A 67 6.37 -4.92 10.95
N LYS A 68 6.30 -4.37 9.74
CA LYS A 68 7.20 -3.28 9.31
C LYS A 68 6.71 -1.89 9.73
N HIS A 69 5.40 -1.66 9.69
CA HIS A 69 4.78 -0.35 9.91
C HIS A 69 3.71 -0.36 11.02
N GLY A 70 3.80 -1.31 11.95
CA GLY A 70 2.84 -1.49 13.04
C GLY A 70 2.58 -0.23 13.86
N ASP A 71 3.61 0.55 14.16
CA ASP A 71 3.46 1.81 14.94
C ASP A 71 2.52 2.82 14.28
N PHE A 72 2.48 2.85 12.94
CA PHE A 72 1.56 3.70 12.19
C PHE A 72 0.14 3.15 12.25
N PHE A 73 -0.04 1.86 11.90
CA PHE A 73 -1.36 1.24 11.82
C PHE A 73 -2.01 0.99 13.19
N GLN A 74 -1.24 0.98 14.28
CA GLN A 74 -1.78 1.03 15.64
C GLN A 74 -2.49 2.37 15.92
N LYS A 75 -2.00 3.48 15.36
CA LYS A 75 -2.57 4.83 15.51
C LYS A 75 -3.62 5.15 14.44
N LYS A 76 -3.53 4.49 13.29
CA LYS A 76 -4.37 4.66 12.10
C LYS A 76 -4.86 3.28 11.65
N GLN A 77 -5.91 2.79 12.31
CA GLN A 77 -6.34 1.40 12.18
C GLN A 77 -6.87 1.10 10.78
N LEU A 78 -6.32 0.07 10.13
CA LEU A 78 -6.83 -0.45 8.87
C LEU A 78 -8.25 -0.99 9.05
N GLY A 79 -9.15 -0.67 8.14
CA GLY A 79 -10.58 -1.00 8.20
C GLY A 79 -11.42 -0.03 9.05
N ARG A 80 -10.80 0.99 9.67
CA ARG A 80 -11.50 2.01 10.49
C ARG A 80 -11.10 3.43 10.11
N ASP A 81 -9.81 3.73 10.18
CA ASP A 81 -9.24 5.06 9.92
C ASP A 81 -8.59 5.12 8.54
N ARG A 82 -8.04 3.98 8.09
CA ARG A 82 -7.37 3.74 6.81
C ARG A 82 -7.88 2.44 6.19
#